data_AF-A0A857DBE4-F1
#
_entry.id   AF-A0A857DBE4-F1
#
_cell.length_a   1.000
_cell.length_b   1.000
_cell.length_c   1.000
_cell.angle_alpha   90.00
_cell.angle_beta   90.00
_cell.angle_gamma   90.00
#
_symmetry.space_group_name_H-M   'P 1'
#
loop_
_entity.id
_entity.type
_entity.pdbx_description
1 polymer ?
#
loop_
_entity_poly.entity_id
_entity_poly.type
_entity_poly.pdbx_seq_one_letter_code
_entity_poly.pdbx_strand_id
1 'polypeptide(L)' 'MSIYPEEEDGYTALIPDLPGCMSQGETLEEVIINIEEASEFG' A
#
# COMPACT_ATOMS: atom_id res chain seq x y z
N MET A 1 -4.44 -8.39 -0.18
CA MET A 1 -3.94 -7.03 -0.50
C MET A 1 -4.62 -6.56 -1.77
N SER A 2 -5.13 -5.34 -1.78
CA SER A 2 -5.74 -4.70 -2.96
C SER A 2 -4.96 -3.45 -3.31
N ILE A 3 -4.70 -3.21 -4.60
CA ILE A 3 -3.96 -2.04 -5.07
C ILE A 3 -4.86 -1.22 -6.00
N TYR A 4 -4.83 0.09 -5.82
CA TYR A 4 -5.60 1.08 -6.54
C TYR A 4 -4.64 2.06 -7.22
N PRO A 5 -4.72 2.22 -8.55
CA PRO A 5 -3.96 3.26 -9.23
C PRO A 5 -4.57 4.64 -8.91
N GLU A 6 -3.72 5.65 -8.78
CA GLU A 6 -4.13 7.02 -8.48
C GLU A 6 -4.11 7.92 -9.72
N GLU A 7 -4.87 9.02 -9.69
CA GLU A 7 -5.00 9.94 -10.82
C GLU A 7 -3.71 10.73 -11.12
N GLU A 8 -2.82 10.91 -10.14
CA GLU A 8 -1.61 11.73 -10.21
C GLU A 8 -0.33 10.87 -10.25
N ASP A 9 -0.35 9.78 -11.01
CA ASP A 9 0.79 8.85 -11.18
C ASP A 9 1.27 8.23 -9.86
N GLY A 10 0.64 7.14 -9.47
CA GLY A 10 0.97 6.43 -8.23
C GLY A 10 0.02 5.28 -7.95
N TYR A 11 0.26 4.63 -6.82
CA TYR A 11 -0.50 3.48 -6.36
C TYR A 11 -0.80 3.62 -4.87
N THR A 12 -1.98 3.13 -4.49
CA THR A 12 -2.40 2.99 -3.10
C THR A 12 -2.70 1.52 -2.83
N ALA A 13 -2.06 0.92 -1.84
CA ALA A 13 -2.35 -0.42 -1.39
C ALA A 13 -3.06 -0.45 -0.04
N LEU A 14 -3.88 -1.48 0.12
CA LEU A 14 -4.72 -1.71 1.29
C LEU A 14 -4.65 -3.19 1.70
N ILE A 15 -4.50 -3.44 3.01
CA ILE A 15 -4.56 -4.79 3.57
C ILE A 15 -5.99 -5.09 4.04
N PRO A 16 -6.70 -6.06 3.44
CA PRO A 16 -8.07 -6.40 3.85
C PRO A 16 -8.13 -7.04 5.25
N ASP A 17 -7.07 -7.75 5.66
CA ASP A 17 -6.94 -8.36 7.00
C ASP A 17 -6.66 -7.34 8.11
N LEU A 18 -6.09 -6.18 7.77
CA LEU A 18 -5.81 -5.09 8.70
C LEU A 18 -6.57 -3.83 8.25
N PRO A 19 -7.88 -3.72 8.55
CA PRO A 19 -8.68 -2.56 8.17
C PRO A 19 -8.11 -1.30 8.84
N GLY A 20 -7.44 -0.47 8.04
CA GLY A 20 -6.75 0.74 8.49
C GLY A 20 -5.27 0.81 8.10
N CYS A 21 -4.65 -0.31 7.68
CA CYS A 21 -3.30 -0.31 7.14
C CYS A 21 -3.36 -0.06 5.62
N MET A 22 -2.96 1.15 5.23
CA MET A 22 -2.84 1.58 3.84
C MET A 22 -1.48 2.23 3.58
N SER A 23 -0.99 2.11 2.35
CA SER A 23 0.26 2.74 1.93
C SER A 23 0.13 3.28 0.51
N GLN A 24 0.86 4.35 0.20
CA GLN A 24 0.86 5.05 -1.08
C GLN A 24 2.31 5.27 -1.55
N GLY A 25 2.51 5.34 -2.87
CA GLY A 25 3.83 5.51 -3.48
C GLY A 25 3.73 5.65 -5.00
N GLU A 26 4.81 6.12 -5.61
CA GLU A 26 4.86 6.41 -7.05
C GLU A 26 4.90 5.12 -7.88
N THR A 27 5.42 4.03 -7.30
CA THR A 27 5.56 2.73 -7.96
C THR A 27 4.92 1.60 -7.15
N LEU A 28 4.50 0.54 -7.86
CA LEU A 28 3.98 -0.67 -7.22
C LEU A 28 4.96 -1.27 -6.22
N GLU A 29 6.25 -1.35 -6.56
CA GLU A 29 7.29 -1.91 -5.68
C GLU A 29 7.40 -1.12 -4.39
N GLU A 30 7.43 0.21 -4.47
CA GLU A 30 7.52 1.07 -3.28
C GLU A 30 6.31 0.90 -2.36
N VAL A 31 5.11 0.83 -2.94
CA VAL A 31 3.86 0.64 -2.19
C VAL A 31 3.81 -0.71 -1.49
N ILE A 32 4.28 -1.76 -2.16
CA ILE A 32 4.36 -3.11 -1.59
C ILE A 32 5.38 -3.15 -0.46
N ILE A 33 6.58 -2.60 -0.64
CA ILE A 33 7.59 -2.55 0.42
C ILE A 33 7.05 -1.80 1.64
N ASN A 34 6.48 -0.60 1.42
CA ASN A 34 5.99 0.22 2.53
C ASN A 34 4.86 -0.46 3.30
N ILE A 35 3.94 -1.16 2.63
CA ILE A 35 2.81 -1.80 3.31
C ILE A 35 3.18 -3.13 3.96
N GLU A 36 4.16 -3.87 3.41
CA GLU A 36 4.72 -5.04 4.08
C GLU A 36 5.45 -4.63 5.37
N GLU A 37 6.31 -3.61 5.31
CA GLU A 37 6.99 -3.04 6.50
C GLU A 37 5.97 -2.54 7.54
N ALA A 38 4.93 -1.82 7.09
CA ALA A 38 3.88 -1.32 7.99
C ALA A 38 3.05 -2.46 8.61
N SER A 39 2.91 -3.59 7.92
CA SER A 39 2.19 -4.76 8.42
C SER A 39 3.03 -5.62 9.37
N GLU A 40 4.36 -5.63 9.22
CA GLU A 40 5.27 -6.42 10.05
C GLU A 40 5.50 -5.77 11.43
N PHE A 41 5.40 -4.44 11.51
CA PHE A 41 5.54 -3.67 12.75
C PHE A 41 4.23 -3.43 13.53
N GLY A 42 3.10 -3.96 13.04
CA GLY A 42 1.75 -3.77 13.61
C GLY A 42 1.34 -4.75 14.70
#